data_AF-A0A7S2UEM5-F1
#
_entry.id   AF-A0A7S2UEM5-F1
#
_cell.length_a   1.000
_cell.length_b   1.000
_cell.length_c   1.000
_cell.angle_alpha   90.00
_cell.angle_beta   90.00
_cell.angle_gamma   90.00
#
_symmetry.space_group_name_H-M   'P 1'
#
loop_
_entity.id
_entity.type
_entity.pdbx_description
1 polymer ?
#
loop_
_entity_poly.entity_id
_entity_poly.type
_entity_poly.pdbx_seq_one_letter_code
_entity_poly.pdbx_strand_id
1 'polypeptide(L)'
;AIDMTAKQLIAPIHTLVELAMSHGTPFLAIGDGGNELGMGKVYAAILANPQIQKGETIGAVLAADHLVAASVSNWGGYALAAGAALVRATEDNTKTVQEWVEACLPTEAEEMALLAKCVAAGCRDGVSGLMESTVDGMPLERSLECLRNIRQTCLSFSLLP
;
A
#
# COMPACT_ATOMS: atom_id res chain seq x y z
N ALA A 1 10.72 2.61 -24.19
CA ALA A 1 9.70 2.22 -23.19
C ALA A 1 8.46 1.74 -23.95
N ILE A 2 7.73 0.77 -23.43
CA ILE A 2 6.42 0.39 -24.01
C ILE A 2 5.40 1.37 -23.46
N ASP A 3 4.64 2.03 -24.33
CA ASP A 3 3.46 2.79 -23.93
C ASP A 3 2.34 1.80 -23.58
N MET A 4 2.16 1.56 -22.28
CA MET A 4 1.18 0.60 -21.77
C MET A 4 -0.26 1.09 -21.98
N THR A 5 -0.48 2.40 -21.99
CA THR A 5 -1.78 3.03 -22.24
C THR A 5 -2.19 2.86 -23.69
N ALA A 6 -1.30 3.20 -24.64
CA ALA A 6 -1.55 3.04 -26.06
C ALA A 6 -1.79 1.58 -26.46
N LYS A 7 -1.13 0.64 -25.76
CA LYS A 7 -1.34 -0.80 -25.96
C LYS A 7 -2.50 -1.40 -25.16
N GLN A 8 -3.23 -0.59 -24.39
CA GLN A 8 -4.34 -1.04 -23.53
C GLN A 8 -3.95 -2.20 -22.60
N LEU A 9 -2.70 -2.20 -22.12
CA LEU A 9 -2.18 -3.21 -21.19
C LEU A 9 -2.48 -2.86 -19.73
N ILE A 10 -2.90 -1.61 -19.48
CA ILE A 10 -3.28 -1.11 -18.16
C ILE A 10 -4.61 -0.36 -18.27
N ALA A 11 -5.51 -0.60 -17.33
CA ALA A 11 -6.74 0.18 -17.20
C ALA A 11 -6.43 1.61 -16.72
N PRO A 12 -7.02 2.66 -17.30
CA PRO A 12 -6.74 4.06 -16.96
C PRO A 12 -7.44 4.48 -15.66
N ILE A 13 -7.12 3.83 -14.53
CA ILE A 13 -7.80 4.02 -13.23
C ILE A 13 -7.70 5.48 -12.74
N HIS A 14 -6.68 6.24 -13.16
CA HIS A 14 -6.58 7.67 -12.87
C HIS A 14 -7.83 8.46 -13.28
N THR A 15 -8.47 8.11 -14.40
CA THR A 15 -9.69 8.80 -14.87
C THR A 15 -10.87 8.63 -13.90
N LEU A 16 -10.99 7.46 -13.27
CA LEU A 16 -12.00 7.19 -12.25
C LEU A 16 -11.74 8.05 -11.00
N VAL A 17 -10.47 8.16 -10.60
CA VAL A 17 -10.07 8.96 -9.44
C VAL A 17 -10.29 10.45 -9.69
N GLU A 18 -9.89 10.96 -10.85
CA GLU A 18 -10.14 12.36 -11.25
C GLU A 18 -11.64 12.68 -11.25
N LEU A 19 -12.47 11.77 -11.77
CA LEU A 19 -13.92 11.91 -11.73
C LEU A 19 -14.43 11.97 -10.29
N ALA A 20 -14.04 11.04 -9.42
CA ALA A 20 -14.45 11.03 -8.02
C ALA A 20 -14.03 12.31 -7.28
N MET A 21 -12.79 12.77 -7.50
CA MET A 21 -12.26 14.02 -6.93
C MET A 21 -13.03 15.25 -7.45
N SER A 22 -13.44 15.27 -8.72
CA SER A 22 -14.27 16.35 -9.27
C SER A 22 -15.65 16.45 -8.60
N HIS A 23 -16.11 15.37 -7.97
CA HIS A 23 -17.31 15.32 -7.14
C HIS A 23 -17.03 15.55 -5.65
N GLY A 24 -15.83 16.01 -5.29
CA GLY A 24 -15.44 16.32 -3.91
C GLY A 24 -15.15 15.09 -3.04
N THR A 25 -14.91 13.92 -3.65
CA THR A 25 -14.52 12.72 -2.90
C THR A 25 -13.02 12.78 -2.56
N PRO A 26 -12.62 12.67 -1.28
CA PRO A 26 -11.21 12.65 -0.91
C PRO A 26 -10.47 11.44 -1.50
N PHE A 27 -9.26 11.66 -1.97
CA PHE A 27 -8.37 10.62 -2.49
C PHE A 27 -7.18 10.39 -1.55
N LEU A 28 -7.10 9.16 -1.01
CA LEU A 28 -5.94 8.66 -0.29
C LEU A 28 -5.17 7.68 -1.17
N ALA A 29 -3.85 7.82 -1.20
CA ALA A 29 -2.95 6.93 -1.91
C ALA A 29 -1.88 6.34 -0.99
N ILE A 30 -1.40 5.15 -1.38
CA ILE A 30 -0.22 4.51 -0.82
C ILE A 30 0.70 4.19 -1.99
N GLY A 31 2.00 4.44 -1.84
CA GLY A 31 2.98 4.05 -2.84
C GLY A 31 4.40 3.98 -2.28
N ASP A 32 5.32 3.49 -3.11
CA ASP A 32 6.71 3.18 -2.76
C ASP A 32 7.72 3.58 -3.84
N GLY A 33 7.32 3.67 -5.12
CA GLY A 33 8.21 3.95 -6.26
C GLY A 33 8.18 5.38 -6.78
N GLY A 34 7.08 6.12 -6.57
CA GLY A 34 6.86 7.48 -7.06
C GLY A 34 6.08 7.55 -8.39
N ASN A 35 5.87 6.40 -9.05
CA ASN A 35 5.05 6.29 -10.26
C ASN A 35 3.61 5.80 -9.97
N GLU A 36 3.26 5.59 -8.71
CA GLU A 36 1.93 5.18 -8.27
C GLU A 36 0.94 6.35 -8.29
N LEU A 37 -0.32 6.04 -8.52
CA LEU A 37 -1.39 7.03 -8.50
C LEU A 37 -1.44 7.76 -7.14
N GLY A 38 -1.41 9.09 -7.15
CA GLY A 38 -1.39 9.91 -5.93
C GLY A 38 -0.01 10.43 -5.53
N MET A 39 1.08 9.84 -6.04
CA MET A 39 2.45 10.30 -5.78
C MET A 39 2.75 11.69 -6.33
N GLY A 40 1.89 12.27 -7.17
CA GLY A 40 1.97 13.67 -7.59
C GLY A 40 1.99 14.66 -6.43
N LYS A 41 1.49 14.25 -5.26
CA LYS A 41 1.55 15.05 -4.02
C LYS A 41 2.99 15.40 -3.62
N VAL A 42 3.96 14.54 -3.96
CA VAL A 42 5.39 14.69 -3.65
C VAL A 42 6.26 14.73 -4.91
N TYR A 43 5.70 15.16 -6.05
CA TYR A 43 6.39 15.15 -7.35
C TYR A 43 7.76 15.86 -7.32
N ALA A 44 7.86 17.01 -6.65
CA ALA A 44 9.14 17.71 -6.52
C ALA A 44 10.21 16.89 -5.77
N ALA A 45 9.81 16.12 -4.74
CA ALA A 45 10.71 15.23 -4.03
C ALA A 45 11.12 14.03 -4.90
N ILE A 46 10.23 13.55 -5.77
CA ILE A 46 10.53 12.50 -6.74
C ILE A 46 11.60 12.97 -7.73
N LEU A 47 11.47 14.19 -8.27
CA LEU A 47 12.46 14.78 -9.17
C LEU A 47 13.81 15.01 -8.49
N ALA A 48 13.79 15.40 -7.21
CA ALA A 48 15.00 15.69 -6.45
C ALA A 48 15.72 14.44 -5.92
N ASN A 49 15.08 13.27 -5.93
CA ASN A 49 15.66 12.04 -5.39
C ASN A 49 16.48 11.28 -6.46
N PRO A 50 17.82 11.25 -6.36
CA PRO A 50 18.66 10.56 -7.35
C PRO A 50 18.50 9.03 -7.35
N GLN A 51 17.86 8.45 -6.33
CA GLN A 51 17.58 7.01 -6.27
C GLN A 51 16.38 6.63 -7.15
N ILE A 52 15.49 7.57 -7.49
CA ILE A 52 14.36 7.32 -8.38
C ILE A 52 14.79 7.54 -9.82
N GLN A 53 15.15 6.44 -10.47
CA GLN A 53 15.61 6.49 -11.85
C GLN A 53 14.50 7.00 -12.77
N LYS A 54 14.83 7.98 -13.62
CA LYS A 54 13.90 8.59 -14.59
C LYS A 54 12.69 9.25 -13.92
N GLY A 55 12.83 9.84 -12.73
CA GLY A 55 11.76 10.54 -12.02
C GLY A 55 10.96 11.53 -12.89
N GLU A 56 11.63 12.27 -13.79
CA GLU A 56 10.98 13.18 -14.75
C GLU A 56 10.03 12.47 -15.73
N THR A 57 10.30 11.19 -16.05
CA THR A 57 9.51 10.38 -16.99
C THR A 57 8.45 9.55 -16.28
N ILE A 58 8.78 8.97 -15.12
CA ILE A 58 7.91 7.99 -14.45
C ILE A 58 7.07 8.59 -13.33
N GLY A 59 7.47 9.75 -12.79
CA GLY A 59 6.80 10.34 -11.64
C GLY A 59 5.33 10.58 -11.95
N ALA A 60 4.44 10.01 -11.13
CA ALA A 60 3.02 10.23 -11.29
C ALA A 60 2.68 11.69 -10.98
N VAL A 61 1.79 12.29 -11.78
CA VAL A 61 1.45 13.72 -11.66
C VAL A 61 0.14 13.97 -10.91
N LEU A 62 -0.77 12.98 -10.87
CA LEU A 62 -2.01 13.12 -10.10
C LEU A 62 -1.67 13.05 -8.60
N ALA A 63 -2.04 14.10 -7.87
CA ALA A 63 -1.78 14.23 -6.44
C ALA A 63 -2.95 13.69 -5.62
N ALA A 64 -2.63 12.95 -4.56
CA ALA A 64 -3.59 12.57 -3.54
C ALA A 64 -3.82 13.69 -2.50
N ASP A 65 -5.02 13.71 -1.92
CA ASP A 65 -5.32 14.54 -0.74
C ASP A 65 -4.56 14.03 0.48
N HIS A 66 -4.38 12.72 0.60
CA HIS A 66 -3.54 12.09 1.61
C HIS A 66 -2.63 11.04 0.97
N LEU A 67 -1.35 11.07 1.29
CA LEU A 67 -0.37 10.12 0.75
C LEU A 67 0.36 9.43 1.90
N VAL A 68 0.44 8.11 1.82
CA VAL A 68 1.32 7.28 2.66
C VAL A 68 2.44 6.74 1.77
N ALA A 69 3.65 7.25 1.95
CA ALA A 69 4.83 6.64 1.35
C ALA A 69 5.33 5.50 2.24
N ALA A 70 5.58 4.33 1.66
CA ALA A 70 6.06 3.14 2.36
C ALA A 70 7.19 2.46 1.57
N SER A 71 7.92 1.53 2.19
CA SER A 71 8.93 0.74 1.47
C SER A 71 8.32 -0.31 0.54
N VAL A 72 7.13 -0.80 0.89
CA VAL A 72 6.29 -1.71 0.09
C VAL A 72 4.84 -1.28 0.36
N SER A 73 4.07 -1.05 -0.70
CA SER A 73 2.71 -0.49 -0.60
C SER A 73 1.76 -1.36 0.23
N ASN A 74 1.90 -2.69 0.18
CA ASN A 74 1.14 -3.61 1.05
C ASN A 74 1.33 -3.30 2.54
N TRP A 75 2.57 -3.04 2.96
CA TRP A 75 2.88 -2.76 4.35
C TRP A 75 2.35 -1.39 4.78
N GLY A 76 2.40 -0.40 3.88
CA GLY A 76 1.72 0.89 4.08
C GLY A 76 0.21 0.72 4.27
N GLY A 77 -0.41 -0.18 3.50
CA GLY A 77 -1.82 -0.55 3.66
C GLY A 77 -2.11 -1.18 5.02
N TYR A 78 -1.28 -2.12 5.47
CA TYR A 78 -1.41 -2.74 6.79
C TYR A 78 -1.22 -1.72 7.92
N ALA A 79 -0.25 -0.81 7.80
CA ALA A 79 -0.04 0.25 8.77
C ALA A 79 -1.23 1.23 8.84
N LEU A 80 -1.81 1.59 7.70
CA LEU A 80 -3.01 2.42 7.65
C LEU A 80 -4.20 1.72 8.31
N ALA A 81 -4.42 0.43 8.01
CA ALA A 81 -5.47 -0.37 8.65
C ALA A 81 -5.27 -0.47 10.17
N ALA A 82 -4.02 -0.59 10.61
CA ALA A 82 -3.65 -0.57 12.03
C ALA A 82 -3.94 0.78 12.71
N GLY A 83 -3.58 1.89 12.07
CA GLY A 83 -3.91 3.22 12.57
C GLY A 83 -5.43 3.41 12.69
N ALA A 84 -6.19 2.97 11.70
CA ALA A 84 -7.65 3.01 11.74
C ALA A 84 -8.23 2.15 12.88
N ALA A 85 -7.68 0.94 13.11
CA ALA A 85 -8.07 0.08 14.22
C ALA A 85 -7.86 0.75 15.58
N LEU A 86 -6.72 1.44 15.77
CA LEU A 86 -6.43 2.18 17.01
C LEU A 86 -7.40 3.35 17.21
N VAL A 87 -7.65 4.16 16.17
CA VAL A 87 -8.63 5.26 16.25
C VAL A 87 -10.00 4.71 16.62
N ARG A 88 -10.44 3.63 15.99
CA ARG A 88 -11.74 2.99 16.31
C ARG A 88 -11.79 2.46 17.73
N ALA A 89 -10.70 1.89 18.25
CA ALA A 89 -10.65 1.46 19.65
C ALA A 89 -10.78 2.63 20.65
N THR A 90 -10.39 3.85 20.27
CA THR A 90 -10.60 5.04 21.13
C THR A 90 -12.02 5.62 21.03
N GLU A 91 -12.69 5.43 19.89
CA GLU A 91 -14.05 5.95 19.65
C GLU A 91 -15.16 4.96 20.01
N ASP A 92 -14.86 3.66 19.97
CA ASP A 92 -15.80 2.56 20.12
C ASP A 92 -15.33 1.56 21.18
N ASN A 93 -15.86 1.73 22.38
CA ASN A 93 -15.56 0.90 23.55
C ASN A 93 -16.27 -0.47 23.53
N THR A 94 -16.97 -0.84 22.45
CA THR A 94 -17.61 -2.17 22.36
C THR A 94 -16.62 -3.29 22.04
N LYS A 95 -15.43 -2.94 21.55
CA LYS A 95 -14.34 -3.85 21.22
C LYS A 95 -13.04 -3.35 21.82
N THR A 96 -12.21 -4.28 22.24
CA THR A 96 -10.83 -4.04 22.64
C THR A 96 -9.97 -3.66 21.43
N VAL A 97 -8.80 -3.06 21.69
CA VAL A 97 -7.78 -2.83 20.65
C VAL A 97 -7.44 -4.13 19.92
N GLN A 98 -7.34 -5.25 20.65
CA GLN A 98 -7.05 -6.55 20.07
C GLN A 98 -8.12 -6.98 19.05
N GLU A 99 -9.40 -6.89 19.41
CA GLU A 99 -10.50 -7.25 18.51
C GLU A 99 -10.56 -6.35 17.27
N TRP A 100 -10.23 -5.06 17.40
CA TRP A 100 -10.11 -4.16 16.24
C TRP A 100 -8.92 -4.53 15.35
N VAL A 101 -7.76 -4.84 15.93
CA VAL A 101 -6.58 -5.27 15.16
C VAL A 101 -6.84 -6.60 14.44
N GLU A 102 -7.50 -7.55 15.09
CA GLU A 102 -7.90 -8.83 14.48
C GLU A 102 -8.94 -8.65 13.36
N ALA A 103 -9.85 -7.68 13.48
CA ALA A 103 -10.84 -7.41 12.45
C ALA A 103 -10.28 -6.64 11.24
N CYS A 104 -9.24 -5.83 11.43
CA CYS A 104 -8.74 -4.90 10.41
C CYS A 104 -7.44 -5.34 9.73
N LEU A 105 -6.59 -6.13 10.40
CA LEU A 105 -5.32 -6.59 9.83
C LEU A 105 -5.36 -8.08 9.55
N PRO A 106 -4.74 -8.53 8.44
CA PRO A 106 -4.59 -9.95 8.18
C PRO A 106 -3.71 -10.62 9.26
N THR A 107 -3.94 -11.90 9.44
CA THR A 107 -3.03 -12.82 10.10
C THR A 107 -1.92 -13.25 9.14
N GLU A 108 -0.83 -13.80 9.66
CA GLU A 108 0.24 -14.37 8.81
C GLU A 108 -0.30 -15.48 7.90
N ALA A 109 -1.22 -16.33 8.40
CA ALA A 109 -1.84 -17.37 7.60
C ALA A 109 -2.67 -16.81 6.43
N GLU A 110 -3.39 -15.71 6.66
CA GLU A 110 -4.15 -15.03 5.61
C GLU A 110 -3.23 -14.36 4.59
N GLU A 111 -2.13 -13.74 5.01
CA GLU A 111 -1.12 -13.16 4.12
C GLU A 111 -0.49 -14.23 3.22
N MET A 112 -0.08 -15.36 3.82
CA MET A 112 0.45 -16.50 3.07
C MET A 112 -0.57 -17.04 2.06
N ALA A 113 -1.82 -17.18 2.48
CA ALA A 113 -2.89 -17.68 1.61
C ALA A 113 -3.24 -16.69 0.48
N LEU A 114 -3.22 -15.38 0.76
CA LEU A 114 -3.45 -14.34 -0.22
C LEU A 114 -2.35 -14.35 -1.28
N LEU A 115 -1.08 -14.36 -0.87
CA LEU A 115 0.03 -14.39 -1.81
C LEU A 115 0.02 -15.66 -2.66
N ALA A 116 -0.24 -16.82 -2.06
CA ALA A 116 -0.36 -18.08 -2.79
C ALA A 116 -1.48 -18.03 -3.85
N LYS A 117 -2.63 -17.41 -3.53
CA LYS A 117 -3.72 -17.20 -4.49
C LYS A 117 -3.31 -16.24 -5.62
N CYS A 118 -2.59 -15.16 -5.31
CA CYS A 118 -2.09 -14.23 -6.32
C CYS A 118 -1.16 -14.93 -7.32
N VAL A 119 -0.19 -15.69 -6.82
CA VAL A 119 0.75 -16.48 -7.64
C VAL A 119 -0.01 -17.51 -8.48
N ALA A 120 -0.96 -18.23 -7.90
CA ALA A 120 -1.79 -19.21 -8.62
C ALA A 120 -2.66 -18.56 -9.72
N ALA A 121 -3.08 -17.31 -9.53
CA ALA A 121 -3.79 -16.52 -10.53
C ALA A 121 -2.88 -15.92 -11.62
N GLY A 122 -1.57 -16.14 -11.54
CA GLY A 122 -0.58 -15.66 -12.50
C GLY A 122 0.02 -14.29 -12.18
N CYS A 123 -0.20 -13.76 -10.97
CA CYS A 123 0.49 -12.56 -10.52
C CYS A 123 2.00 -12.83 -10.44
N ARG A 124 2.78 -11.77 -10.70
CA ARG A 124 4.24 -11.82 -10.75
C ARG A 124 4.81 -10.82 -9.78
N ASP A 125 5.98 -11.14 -9.27
CA ASP A 125 6.79 -10.19 -8.51
C ASP A 125 7.21 -9.02 -9.42
N GLY A 126 7.09 -7.79 -8.91
CA GLY A 126 7.34 -6.57 -9.67
C GLY A 126 8.81 -6.35 -10.03
N VAL A 127 9.74 -6.99 -9.31
CA VAL A 127 11.19 -6.86 -9.51
C VAL A 127 11.73 -8.00 -10.37
N SER A 128 11.40 -9.26 -10.04
CA SER A 128 11.91 -10.42 -10.78
C SER A 128 11.10 -10.74 -12.05
N GLY A 129 9.81 -10.34 -12.08
CA GLY A 129 8.88 -10.71 -13.13
C GLY A 129 8.48 -12.19 -13.11
N LEU A 130 8.85 -12.96 -12.08
CA LEU A 130 8.54 -14.38 -11.95
C LEU A 130 7.25 -14.59 -11.12
N MET A 131 6.62 -15.75 -11.30
CA MET A 131 5.48 -16.19 -10.47
C MET A 131 6.04 -16.89 -9.24
N GLU A 132 6.40 -16.12 -8.22
CA GLU A 132 7.01 -16.62 -7.00
C GLU A 132 6.42 -15.91 -5.77
N SER A 133 6.59 -16.51 -4.59
CA SER A 133 6.05 -16.00 -3.33
C SER A 133 6.94 -14.89 -2.75
N THR A 134 7.13 -13.83 -3.52
CA THR A 134 7.84 -12.60 -3.13
C THR A 134 6.97 -11.37 -3.41
N VAL A 135 7.27 -10.27 -2.72
CA VAL A 135 6.66 -8.96 -2.95
C VAL A 135 7.80 -7.96 -3.04
N ASP A 136 7.85 -7.18 -4.12
CA ASP A 136 8.95 -6.24 -4.44
C ASP A 136 10.35 -6.86 -4.33
N GLY A 137 10.49 -8.10 -4.79
CA GLY A 137 11.72 -8.88 -4.74
C GLY A 137 12.11 -9.36 -3.33
N MET A 138 11.27 -9.11 -2.32
CA MET A 138 11.52 -9.54 -0.95
C MET A 138 10.85 -10.89 -0.66
N PRO A 139 11.53 -11.81 0.05
CA PRO A 139 10.94 -13.08 0.43
C PRO A 139 9.72 -12.87 1.34
N LEU A 140 8.72 -13.74 1.23
CA LEU A 140 7.50 -13.73 2.05
C LEU A 140 7.76 -13.47 3.55
N GLU A 141 8.79 -14.09 4.11
CA GLU A 141 9.16 -13.90 5.52
C GLU A 141 9.37 -12.43 5.91
N ARG A 142 9.87 -11.59 4.99
CA ARG A 142 10.04 -10.15 5.24
C ARG A 142 8.68 -9.45 5.41
N SER A 143 7.70 -9.79 4.58
CA SER A 143 6.33 -9.27 4.71
C SER A 143 5.67 -9.75 5.99
N LEU A 144 5.88 -11.03 6.37
CA LEU A 144 5.36 -11.59 7.62
C LEU A 144 5.98 -10.91 8.85
N GLU A 145 7.29 -10.65 8.83
CA GLU A 145 7.98 -9.89 9.89
C GLU A 145 7.40 -8.47 10.01
N CYS A 146 7.21 -7.78 8.89
CA CYS A 146 6.63 -6.44 8.90
C CYS A 146 5.20 -6.44 9.47
N LEU A 147 4.36 -7.37 9.03
CA LEU A 147 3.00 -7.54 9.52
C LEU A 147 2.98 -7.84 11.04
N ARG A 148 3.83 -8.76 11.51
CA ARG A 148 3.98 -9.06 12.94
C ARG A 148 4.36 -7.81 13.74
N ASN A 149 5.33 -7.05 13.26
CA ASN A 149 5.79 -5.83 13.92
C ASN A 149 4.67 -4.79 14.01
N ILE A 150 3.93 -4.54 12.91
CA ILE A 150 2.79 -3.61 12.90
C ILE A 150 1.73 -4.04 13.92
N ARG A 151 1.36 -5.33 13.93
CA ARG A 151 0.38 -5.88 14.88
C ARG A 151 0.85 -5.70 16.32
N GLN A 152 2.11 -6.06 16.61
CA GLN A 152 2.67 -5.96 17.95
C GLN A 152 2.74 -4.52 18.45
N THR A 153 3.13 -3.58 17.58
CA THR A 153 3.12 -2.15 17.90
C THR A 153 1.72 -1.69 18.29
N CYS A 154 0.68 -2.06 17.54
CA CYS A 154 -0.69 -1.67 17.87
C CYS A 154 -1.17 -2.28 19.20
N LEU A 155 -0.89 -3.57 19.42
CA LEU A 155 -1.28 -4.25 20.66
C LEU A 155 -0.57 -3.67 21.90
N SER A 156 0.62 -3.09 21.73
CA SER A 156 1.30 -2.40 22.83
C SER A 156 0.58 -1.12 23.30
N PHE A 157 -0.26 -0.49 22.46
CA PHE A 157 -1.08 0.65 22.89
C PHE A 157 -2.17 0.25 23.89
N SER A 158 -2.63 -0.99 23.84
CA SER A 158 -3.54 -1.55 24.85
C SER A 158 -2.92 -1.65 26.25
N LEU A 159 -1.60 -1.49 26.35
CA LEU A 159 -0.82 -1.55 27.60
C LEU A 159 -0.42 -0.16 28.12
N LEU A 160 -0.71 0.91 27.36
CA LEU A 160 -0.46 2.28 27.81
C LEU A 160 -1.62 2.72 28.73
N PRO A 161 -1.30 3.33 29.90
CA PRO A 161 -2.29 3.70 30.91
C PRO A 161 -3.25 4.80 30.47
#